data_AF-A0A090YA29-F1
#
_entry.id   AF-A0A090YA29-F1
#
_cell.length_a   1.000
_cell.length_b   1.000
_cell.length_c   1.000
_cell.angle_alpha   90.00
_cell.angle_beta   90.00
_cell.angle_gamma   90.00
#
_symmetry.space_group_name_H-M   'P 1'
#
loop_
_entity.id
_entity.type
_entity.pdbx_description
1 polymer ?
#
loop_
_entity_poly.entity_id
_entity_poly.type
_entity_poly.pdbx_seq_one_letter_code
_entity_poly.pdbx_strand_id
1 'polypeptide(L)'
;MSLFSIIEEFKSNTHVDVIFRTIGEQYTIAKKVKMTFCRCLQEAMTNATRHGEAESIQVLLQYHKSHVMLQVQDNGKGIEYIEEGFGLSGMRNRLNEYQGSLYIDSQKNAGTIVTCVIPSLNIKKTHTQDEINILIVDDQSMILDSLELLLTEYTEFNVAVANSGRQALEKCEVNQPDIVLMDVQMPEMNGIITTEEIKRKWPNTKVIMVTTFEESSRVTEAIKVGAEGYVLKSAPPKELVAAIRLVHSGGTMLSQGVANRLFQAYSSIPKKHPYELTRREIEVLGALKEGLRYKEIAKKLFLSEGTVRNYVSSIYMKLEVSGRNEAVKKAEEEAFF
;
A
#
# COMPACT_ATOMS: atom_id res chain seq x y z
N MET A 1 2.34 -9.69 20.76
CA MET A 1 2.11 -10.52 21.96
C MET A 1 0.96 -11.48 21.66
N SER A 2 1.15 -12.78 21.83
CA SER A 2 0.18 -13.84 21.50
C SER A 2 -0.46 -14.41 22.77
N LEU A 3 -1.58 -15.12 22.65
CA LEU A 3 -2.20 -15.82 23.79
C LEU A 3 -1.20 -16.80 24.43
N PHE A 4 -0.47 -17.55 23.60
CA PHE A 4 0.56 -18.48 24.05
C PHE A 4 1.68 -17.78 24.84
N SER A 5 2.19 -16.63 24.36
CA SER A 5 3.25 -15.92 25.09
C SER A 5 2.79 -15.44 26.47
N ILE A 6 1.53 -15.00 26.59
CA ILE A 6 0.96 -14.56 27.87
C ILE A 6 0.82 -15.75 28.83
N ILE A 7 0.43 -16.92 28.33
CA ILE A 7 0.32 -18.13 29.14
C ILE A 7 1.69 -18.57 29.66
N GLU A 8 2.70 -18.63 28.79
CA GLU A 8 4.06 -19.02 29.20
C GLU A 8 4.65 -18.06 30.24
N GLU A 9 4.50 -16.75 30.03
CA GLU A 9 4.93 -15.73 30.99
C GLU A 9 4.17 -15.85 32.33
N PHE A 10 2.88 -16.22 32.28
CA PHE A 10 2.10 -16.44 33.49
C PHE A 10 2.57 -17.68 34.26
N LYS A 11 2.83 -18.79 33.57
CA LYS A 11 3.35 -20.03 34.16
C LYS A 11 4.73 -19.83 34.79
N SER A 12 5.59 -19.00 34.21
CA SER A 12 6.92 -18.74 34.79
C SER A 12 6.87 -17.90 36.06
N ASN A 13 5.84 -17.06 36.21
CA ASN A 13 5.69 -16.12 37.32
C ASN A 13 4.76 -16.62 38.43
N THR A 14 4.11 -17.77 38.24
CA THR A 14 3.13 -18.33 39.18
C THR A 14 3.37 -19.84 39.35
N HIS A 15 2.88 -20.42 40.44
CA HIS A 15 2.92 -21.87 40.65
C HIS A 15 1.67 -22.58 40.10
N VAL A 16 0.96 -21.94 39.17
CA VAL A 16 -0.32 -22.42 38.63
C VAL A 16 -0.07 -23.14 37.31
N ASP A 17 -0.56 -24.37 37.17
CA ASP A 17 -0.46 -25.07 35.89
C ASP A 17 -1.52 -24.54 34.92
N VAL A 18 -1.11 -24.24 33.69
CA VAL A 18 -2.00 -23.73 32.65
C VAL A 18 -1.93 -24.63 31.42
N ILE A 19 -3.08 -25.16 31.01
CA ILE A 19 -3.22 -26.01 29.84
C ILE A 19 -3.94 -25.22 28.74
N PHE A 20 -3.26 -24.99 27.61
CA PHE A 20 -3.84 -24.31 26.46
C PHE A 20 -4.22 -25.30 25.36
N ARG A 21 -5.45 -25.20 24.85
CA ARG A 21 -5.94 -25.98 23.71
C ARG A 21 -6.64 -25.10 22.69
N THR A 22 -6.50 -25.47 21.42
CA THR A 22 -7.22 -24.85 20.31
C THR A 22 -8.06 -25.90 19.60
N ILE A 23 -9.32 -25.58 19.31
CA ILE A 23 -10.27 -26.47 18.61
C ILE A 23 -10.85 -25.74 17.39
N GLY A 24 -11.06 -26.48 16.30
CA GLY A 24 -11.70 -25.99 15.08
C GLY A 24 -10.71 -25.60 13.97
N GLU A 25 -11.25 -25.32 12.79
CA GLU A 25 -10.47 -24.85 11.64
C GLU A 25 -10.05 -23.40 11.89
N GLN A 26 -8.75 -23.18 12.09
CA GLN A 26 -8.22 -21.86 12.37
C GLN A 26 -8.32 -20.98 11.14
N TYR A 27 -8.85 -19.78 11.32
CA TYR A 27 -8.87 -18.73 10.31
C TYR A 27 -8.27 -17.44 10.85
N THR A 28 -7.84 -16.56 9.95
CA THR A 28 -7.26 -15.27 10.33
C THR A 28 -8.31 -14.40 11.03
N ILE A 29 -7.97 -13.93 12.22
CA ILE A 29 -8.77 -13.00 13.01
C ILE A 29 -7.99 -11.70 13.19
N ALA A 30 -8.69 -10.56 13.21
CA ALA A 30 -8.06 -9.24 13.28
C ALA A 30 -7.15 -9.09 14.51
N LYS A 31 -6.07 -8.32 14.37
CA LYS A 31 -5.08 -8.10 15.44
C LYS A 31 -5.73 -7.50 16.69
N LYS A 32 -6.68 -6.57 16.54
CA LYS A 32 -7.42 -5.97 17.66
C LYS A 32 -8.24 -7.02 18.41
N VAL A 33 -8.93 -7.94 17.72
CA VAL A 33 -9.66 -9.07 18.32
C VAL A 33 -8.70 -10.01 19.09
N LYS A 34 -7.54 -10.32 18.53
CA LYS A 34 -6.49 -11.09 19.25
C LYS A 34 -6.07 -10.38 20.53
N MET A 35 -5.85 -9.07 20.46
CA MET A 35 -5.48 -8.27 21.64
C MET A 35 -6.60 -8.22 22.68
N THR A 36 -7.87 -8.15 22.26
CA THR A 36 -9.03 -8.24 23.17
C THR A 36 -9.02 -9.57 23.92
N PHE A 37 -8.87 -10.69 23.21
CA PHE A 37 -8.76 -12.00 23.87
C PHE A 37 -7.54 -12.11 24.79
N CYS A 38 -6.39 -11.56 24.40
CA CYS A 38 -5.20 -11.51 25.26
C CYS A 38 -5.46 -10.76 26.58
N ARG A 39 -6.16 -9.62 26.53
CA ARG A 39 -6.50 -8.84 27.72
C ARG A 39 -7.53 -9.56 28.60
N CYS A 40 -8.56 -10.16 28.00
CA CYS A 40 -9.54 -10.97 28.72
C CYS A 40 -8.88 -12.19 29.40
N LEU A 41 -7.97 -12.87 28.69
CA LEU A 41 -7.21 -13.99 29.25
C LEU A 41 -6.37 -13.56 30.46
N GLN A 42 -5.61 -12.48 30.33
CA GLN A 42 -4.75 -11.97 31.40
C GLN A 42 -5.56 -11.62 32.66
N GLU A 43 -6.70 -10.95 32.49
CA GLU A 43 -7.60 -10.60 33.58
C GLU A 43 -8.20 -11.86 34.24
N ALA A 44 -8.69 -12.81 33.45
CA ALA A 44 -9.27 -14.05 33.95
C ALA A 44 -8.26 -14.89 34.75
N MET A 45 -7.03 -15.08 34.24
CA MET A 45 -5.99 -15.82 34.96
C MET A 45 -5.54 -15.10 36.24
N THR A 46 -5.47 -13.76 36.19
CA THR A 46 -5.17 -12.94 37.38
C THR A 46 -6.24 -13.12 38.45
N ASN A 47 -7.52 -13.13 38.06
CA ASN A 47 -8.64 -13.35 38.97
C ASN A 47 -8.63 -14.76 39.56
N ALA A 48 -8.40 -15.78 38.73
CA ALA A 48 -8.29 -17.18 39.17
C ALA A 48 -7.19 -17.37 40.24
N THR A 49 -6.06 -16.67 40.11
CA THR A 49 -4.95 -16.79 41.07
C THR A 49 -5.14 -15.93 42.31
N ARG A 50 -5.51 -14.64 42.14
CA ARG A 50 -5.59 -13.68 43.25
C ARG A 50 -6.84 -13.83 44.10
N HIS A 51 -7.95 -14.20 43.48
CA HIS A 51 -9.26 -14.30 44.15
C HIS A 51 -9.74 -15.74 44.24
N GLY A 52 -9.40 -16.57 43.26
CA GLY A 52 -9.80 -17.98 43.22
C GLY A 52 -8.88 -18.95 43.95
N GLU A 53 -7.62 -18.59 44.24
CA GLU A 53 -6.58 -19.52 44.74
C GLU A 53 -6.47 -20.79 43.88
N ALA A 54 -6.61 -20.66 42.56
CA ALA A 54 -6.56 -21.78 41.64
C ALA A 54 -5.15 -22.39 41.55
N GLU A 55 -5.09 -23.73 41.49
CA GLU A 55 -3.85 -24.50 41.27
C GLU A 55 -3.68 -24.88 39.79
N SER A 56 -4.80 -24.93 39.05
CA SER A 56 -4.80 -25.23 37.62
C SER A 56 -5.83 -24.40 36.85
N ILE A 57 -5.45 -24.01 35.64
CA ILE A 57 -6.28 -23.25 34.71
C ILE A 57 -6.28 -23.96 33.35
N GLN A 58 -7.47 -24.18 32.79
CA GLN A 58 -7.66 -24.65 31.43
C GLN A 58 -8.09 -23.49 30.54
N VAL A 59 -7.34 -23.27 29.46
CA VAL A 59 -7.62 -22.22 28.47
C VAL A 59 -7.96 -22.90 27.14
N LEU A 60 -9.15 -22.63 26.64
CA LEU A 60 -9.65 -23.20 25.40
C LEU A 60 -10.01 -22.09 24.41
N LEU A 61 -9.39 -22.12 23.24
CA LEU A 61 -9.72 -21.25 22.11
C LEU A 61 -10.45 -22.06 21.03
N GLN A 62 -11.70 -21.72 20.74
CA GLN A 62 -12.51 -22.41 19.73
C GLN A 62 -12.82 -21.51 18.54
N TYR A 63 -12.55 -22.04 17.34
CA TYR A 63 -12.90 -21.42 16.06
C TYR A 63 -14.16 -22.06 15.51
N HIS A 64 -15.28 -21.35 15.62
CA HIS A 64 -16.53 -21.70 14.93
C HIS A 64 -16.71 -20.84 13.66
N LYS A 65 -17.58 -21.30 12.75
CA LYS A 65 -17.94 -20.54 11.54
C LYS A 65 -18.65 -19.22 11.85
N SER A 66 -19.39 -19.16 12.96
CA SER A 66 -20.23 -18.02 13.34
C SER A 66 -19.70 -17.21 14.53
N HIS A 67 -18.69 -17.68 15.26
CA HIS A 67 -18.02 -16.96 16.34
C HIS A 67 -16.62 -17.54 16.65
N VAL A 68 -15.81 -16.80 17.40
CA VAL A 68 -14.64 -17.34 18.13
C VAL A 68 -14.93 -17.21 19.61
N MET A 69 -14.56 -18.25 20.35
CA MET A 69 -14.77 -18.34 21.78
C MET A 69 -13.44 -18.56 22.48
N LEU A 70 -13.15 -17.74 23.50
CA LEU A 70 -12.10 -17.99 24.47
C LEU A 70 -12.76 -18.36 25.79
N GLN A 71 -12.46 -19.56 26.28
CA GLN A 71 -12.92 -20.03 27.57
C GLN A 71 -11.72 -20.21 28.50
N VAL A 72 -11.85 -19.73 29.73
CA VAL A 72 -10.86 -19.87 30.80
C VAL A 72 -11.58 -20.50 31.99
N GLN A 73 -11.16 -21.70 32.38
CA GLN A 73 -11.70 -22.42 33.51
C GLN A 73 -10.62 -22.60 34.57
N ASP A 74 -10.91 -22.20 35.81
CA ASP A 74 -10.05 -22.48 36.96
C ASP A 74 -10.69 -23.52 37.89
N ASN A 75 -9.87 -24.16 38.72
CA ASN A 75 -10.29 -25.09 39.77
C ASN A 75 -10.31 -24.46 41.17
N GLY A 76 -10.36 -23.12 41.26
CA GLY A 76 -10.28 -22.39 42.51
C GLY A 76 -11.54 -22.52 43.38
N LYS A 77 -11.62 -21.67 44.39
CA LYS A 77 -12.75 -21.64 45.35
C LYS A 77 -14.08 -21.31 44.70
N GLY A 78 -14.10 -20.62 43.56
CA GLY A 78 -15.32 -20.08 42.96
C GLY A 78 -16.06 -19.10 43.88
N ILE A 79 -17.11 -18.48 43.37
CA ILE A 79 -17.93 -17.51 44.10
C ILE A 79 -19.42 -17.83 43.91
N GLU A 80 -20.18 -17.72 44.99
CA GLU A 80 -21.63 -18.01 45.00
C GLU A 80 -22.45 -16.85 44.42
N TYR A 81 -21.94 -15.62 44.55
CA TYR A 81 -22.51 -14.42 43.97
C TYR A 81 -21.41 -13.63 43.26
N ILE A 82 -21.66 -13.28 41.99
CA ILE A 82 -20.73 -12.50 41.18
C ILE A 82 -21.05 -11.02 41.40
N GLU A 83 -20.20 -10.31 42.14
CA GLU A 83 -20.23 -8.85 42.18
C GLU A 83 -19.42 -8.28 41.01
N GLU A 84 -20.00 -7.34 40.25
CA GLU A 84 -19.31 -6.70 39.14
C GLU A 84 -18.23 -5.73 39.62
N GLY A 85 -16.99 -6.22 39.69
CA GLY A 85 -15.79 -5.41 39.91
C GLY A 85 -15.23 -4.76 38.62
N PHE A 86 -14.26 -3.87 38.78
CA PHE A 86 -13.58 -3.15 37.68
C PHE A 86 -12.96 -4.07 36.60
N GLY A 87 -12.50 -5.27 36.98
CA GLY A 87 -11.94 -6.25 36.04
C GLY A 87 -12.97 -6.83 35.08
N LEU A 88 -14.13 -7.23 35.60
CA LEU A 88 -15.22 -7.83 34.82
C LEU A 88 -15.88 -6.81 33.89
N SER A 89 -16.09 -5.58 34.36
CA SER A 89 -16.63 -4.50 33.54
C SER A 89 -15.65 -4.12 32.42
N GLY A 90 -14.34 -4.10 32.68
CA GLY A 90 -13.31 -3.90 31.67
C GLY A 90 -13.31 -4.99 30.59
N MET A 91 -13.45 -6.26 30.96
CA MET A 91 -13.58 -7.35 29.98
C MET A 91 -14.85 -7.21 29.14
N ARG A 92 -15.99 -6.93 29.77
CA ARG A 92 -17.26 -6.77 29.07
C ARG A 92 -17.22 -5.60 28.08
N ASN A 93 -16.68 -4.45 28.48
CA ASN A 93 -16.57 -3.28 27.61
C ASN A 93 -15.72 -3.59 26.36
N ARG A 94 -14.57 -4.25 26.53
CA ARG A 94 -13.70 -4.64 25.39
C ARG A 94 -14.38 -5.63 24.45
N LEU A 95 -15.21 -6.53 24.98
CA LEU A 95 -15.96 -7.48 24.15
C LEU A 95 -17.12 -6.79 23.43
N ASN A 96 -17.83 -5.87 24.09
CA ASN A 96 -18.95 -5.12 23.52
C ASN A 96 -18.55 -4.30 22.28
N GLU A 97 -17.31 -3.81 22.18
CA GLU A 97 -16.78 -3.16 20.97
C GLU A 97 -16.94 -4.03 19.72
N TYR A 98 -16.90 -5.37 19.87
CA TYR A 98 -17.05 -6.34 18.79
C TYR A 98 -18.42 -7.03 18.83
N GLN A 99 -19.40 -6.42 19.50
CA GLN A 99 -20.70 -7.02 19.86
C GLN A 99 -20.51 -8.45 20.43
N GLY A 100 -19.40 -8.63 21.15
CA GLY A 100 -19.07 -9.83 21.87
C GLY A 100 -19.86 -9.92 23.15
N SER A 101 -19.76 -11.06 23.81
CA SER A 101 -20.46 -11.32 25.07
C SER A 101 -19.52 -11.99 26.05
N LEU A 102 -19.67 -11.62 27.32
CA LEU A 102 -18.98 -12.22 28.45
C LEU A 102 -19.98 -13.03 29.26
N TYR A 103 -19.72 -14.32 29.43
CA TYR A 103 -20.46 -15.22 30.30
C TYR A 103 -19.53 -15.70 31.40
N ILE A 104 -20.03 -15.73 32.63
CA ILE A 104 -19.28 -16.21 33.79
C ILE A 104 -20.18 -17.19 34.52
N ASP A 105 -19.69 -18.39 34.73
CA ASP A 105 -20.32 -19.41 35.57
C ASP A 105 -19.34 -19.72 36.70
N SER A 106 -19.77 -19.59 37.95
CA SER A 106 -18.94 -19.83 39.11
C SER A 106 -19.76 -20.56 40.16
N GLN A 107 -19.19 -21.61 40.73
CA GLN A 107 -19.81 -22.33 41.84
C GLN A 107 -18.80 -22.51 42.96
N LYS A 108 -19.28 -22.37 44.18
CA LYS A 108 -18.46 -22.54 45.38
C LYS A 108 -17.84 -23.94 45.41
N ASN A 109 -16.53 -23.98 45.55
CA ASN A 109 -15.65 -25.15 45.51
C ASN A 109 -15.59 -25.92 44.18
N ALA A 110 -16.12 -25.37 43.08
CA ALA A 110 -16.01 -25.98 41.75
C ALA A 110 -15.23 -25.12 40.74
N GLY A 111 -14.77 -23.93 41.17
CA GLY A 111 -14.02 -22.98 40.36
C GLY A 111 -14.90 -22.02 39.55
N THR A 112 -14.27 -21.32 38.61
CA THR A 112 -14.94 -20.35 37.73
C THR A 112 -14.65 -20.65 36.26
N ILE A 113 -15.67 -20.49 35.42
CA ILE A 113 -15.60 -20.57 33.97
C ILE A 113 -15.93 -19.20 33.41
N VAL A 114 -14.94 -18.56 32.78
CA VAL A 114 -15.09 -17.30 32.06
C VAL A 114 -15.10 -17.60 30.58
N THR A 115 -16.20 -17.28 29.90
CA THR A 115 -16.38 -17.48 28.46
C THR A 115 -16.55 -16.14 27.75
N CYS A 116 -15.60 -15.82 26.89
CA CYS A 116 -15.61 -14.65 26.02
C CYS A 116 -15.98 -15.09 24.60
N VAL A 117 -17.06 -14.54 24.04
CA VAL A 117 -17.53 -14.86 22.69
C VAL A 117 -17.47 -13.61 21.83
N ILE A 118 -16.94 -13.73 20.62
CA ILE A 118 -17.04 -12.68 19.61
C ILE A 118 -17.65 -13.30 18.34
N PRO A 119 -18.77 -12.78 17.80
CA PRO A 119 -19.37 -13.29 16.57
C PRO A 119 -18.42 -13.18 15.36
N SER A 120 -18.38 -14.18 14.47
CA SER A 120 -17.49 -14.21 13.30
C SER A 120 -17.81 -13.12 12.29
N LEU A 121 -19.07 -12.67 12.23
CA LEU A 121 -19.45 -11.47 11.51
C LEU A 121 -18.66 -10.25 12.02
N ASN A 122 -18.37 -10.20 13.31
CA ASN A 122 -17.63 -9.12 13.96
C ASN A 122 -16.12 -9.38 14.05
N ILE A 123 -15.70 -10.63 13.86
CA ILE A 123 -14.30 -11.04 13.68
C ILE A 123 -13.84 -10.79 12.23
N LYS A 124 -14.76 -10.87 11.27
CA LYS A 124 -14.57 -10.49 9.86
C LYS A 124 -14.80 -8.99 9.60
N LYS A 125 -15.54 -8.26 10.45
CA LYS A 125 -15.80 -6.81 10.34
C LYS A 125 -14.59 -5.88 10.63
N THR A 126 -13.37 -6.42 10.75
CA THR A 126 -12.14 -5.61 10.78
C THR A 126 -11.19 -5.91 9.62
N HIS A 127 -11.68 -6.54 8.55
CA HIS A 127 -11.55 -5.87 7.27
C HIS A 127 -12.91 -5.22 7.03
N THR A 128 -13.08 -3.96 7.44
CA THR A 128 -14.03 -3.17 6.66
C THR A 128 -13.53 -3.27 5.22
N GLN A 129 -14.46 -3.33 4.28
CA GLN A 129 -14.19 -3.00 2.89
C GLN A 129 -13.74 -1.52 2.72
N ASP A 130 -13.41 -0.84 3.83
CA ASP A 130 -13.16 0.59 4.01
C ASP A 130 -11.86 0.90 4.79
N GLU A 131 -11.19 -0.04 5.48
CA GLU A 131 -9.91 0.23 6.17
C GLU A 131 -8.75 0.02 5.19
N ILE A 132 -8.08 1.11 4.82
CA ILE A 132 -6.99 1.12 3.86
C ILE A 132 -5.68 1.05 4.63
N ASN A 133 -4.90 -0.04 4.44
CA ASN A 133 -3.56 -0.15 5.00
C ASN A 133 -2.58 0.66 4.15
N ILE A 134 -2.02 1.71 4.75
CA ILE A 134 -1.15 2.66 4.08
C ILE A 134 0.26 2.54 4.63
N LEU A 135 1.24 2.38 3.74
CA LEU A 135 2.65 2.51 4.06
C LEU A 135 3.18 3.83 3.50
N ILE A 136 3.60 4.75 4.36
CA ILE A 136 4.28 5.99 3.98
C ILE A 136 5.78 5.71 3.89
N VAL A 137 6.43 6.14 2.81
CA VAL A 137 7.86 5.92 2.59
C VAL A 137 8.53 7.23 2.21
N ASP A 138 9.43 7.72 3.07
CA ASP A 138 10.14 8.99 2.91
C ASP A 138 11.41 8.98 3.78
N ASP A 139 12.55 9.46 3.29
CA ASP A 139 13.79 9.53 4.07
C ASP A 139 13.82 10.71 5.06
N GLN A 140 12.86 11.63 4.95
CA GLN A 140 12.73 12.79 5.82
C GLN A 140 11.72 12.53 6.95
N SER A 141 12.22 12.33 8.17
CA SER A 141 11.39 12.04 9.35
C SER A 141 10.27 13.06 9.58
N MET A 142 10.54 14.35 9.35
CA MET A 142 9.53 15.41 9.49
C MET A 142 8.33 15.21 8.56
N ILE A 143 8.56 14.72 7.34
CA ILE A 143 7.48 14.44 6.38
C ILE A 143 6.70 13.20 6.81
N LEU A 144 7.38 12.14 7.26
CA LEU A 144 6.73 10.96 7.81
C LEU A 144 5.79 11.33 8.96
N ASP A 145 6.28 12.07 9.96
CA ASP A 145 5.50 12.48 11.13
C ASP A 145 4.28 13.32 10.72
N SER A 146 4.47 14.24 9.76
CA SER A 146 3.41 15.12 9.28
C SER A 146 2.31 14.36 8.53
N LEU A 147 2.70 13.42 7.65
CA LEU A 147 1.76 12.60 6.90
C LEU A 147 1.08 11.55 7.79
N GLU A 148 1.81 10.96 8.74
CA GLU A 148 1.26 10.01 9.71
C GLU A 148 0.21 10.69 10.59
N LEU A 149 0.51 11.89 11.11
CA LEU A 149 -0.45 12.68 11.89
C LEU A 149 -1.71 12.98 11.08
N LEU A 150 -1.54 13.50 9.86
CA LEU A 150 -2.64 13.86 8.95
C LEU A 150 -3.53 12.65 8.63
N LEU A 151 -2.94 11.50 8.28
CA LEU A 151 -3.70 10.33 7.85
C LEU A 151 -4.32 9.59 9.03
N THR A 152 -3.71 9.62 10.21
CA THR A 152 -4.27 9.00 11.43
C THR A 152 -5.52 9.71 11.95
N GLU A 153 -5.79 10.95 11.52
CA GLU A 153 -7.07 11.63 11.78
C GLU A 153 -8.27 10.92 11.13
N TYR A 154 -8.04 10.12 10.08
CA TYR A 154 -9.07 9.38 9.38
C TYR A 154 -9.16 7.95 9.93
N THR A 155 -10.28 7.60 10.54
CA THR A 155 -10.48 6.28 11.18
C THR A 155 -10.41 5.10 10.22
N GLU A 156 -10.53 5.36 8.93
CA GLU A 156 -10.47 4.39 7.83
C GLU A 156 -9.02 4.11 7.36
N PHE A 157 -8.01 4.83 7.85
CA PHE A 157 -6.61 4.62 7.45
C PHE A 157 -5.82 3.94 8.56
N ASN A 158 -5.15 2.84 8.22
CA ASN A 158 -4.18 2.20 9.09
C ASN A 158 -2.78 2.48 8.56
N VAL A 159 -2.06 3.36 9.25
CA VAL A 159 -0.79 3.94 8.76
C VAL A 159 0.42 3.24 9.37
N ALA A 160 1.39 2.93 8.52
CA ALA A 160 2.74 2.56 8.91
C ALA A 160 3.74 3.43 8.15
N VAL A 161 4.93 3.65 8.72
CA VAL A 161 5.98 4.48 8.10
C VAL A 161 7.23 3.68 7.77
N ALA A 162 7.96 4.06 6.72
CA ALA A 162 9.28 3.56 6.41
C ALA A 162 10.20 4.71 5.99
N ASN A 163 11.47 4.67 6.43
CA ASN A 163 12.45 5.73 6.19
C ASN A 163 13.38 5.48 4.99
N SER A 164 13.17 4.39 4.26
CA SER A 164 14.01 3.99 3.12
C SER A 164 13.29 2.96 2.26
N GLY A 165 13.73 2.84 1.00
CA GLY A 165 13.23 1.81 0.09
C GLY A 165 13.42 0.38 0.62
N ARG A 166 14.54 0.10 1.29
CA ARG A 166 14.78 -1.22 1.91
C ARG A 166 13.79 -1.53 3.03
N GLN A 167 13.58 -0.58 3.95
CA GLN A 167 12.61 -0.75 5.02
C GLN A 167 11.18 -0.86 4.47
N ALA A 168 10.88 -0.18 3.35
CA ALA A 168 9.60 -0.32 2.69
C ALA A 168 9.36 -1.75 2.20
N LEU A 169 10.35 -2.41 1.59
CA LEU A 169 10.25 -3.80 1.16
C LEU A 169 10.03 -4.76 2.34
N GLU A 170 10.75 -4.57 3.45
CA GLU A 170 10.58 -5.36 4.67
C GLU A 170 9.16 -5.21 5.24
N LYS A 171 8.64 -3.98 5.25
CA LYS A 171 7.27 -3.70 5.72
C LYS A 171 6.20 -4.20 4.76
N CYS A 172 6.45 -4.23 3.46
CA CYS A 172 5.53 -4.81 2.49
C CYS A 172 5.37 -6.33 2.71
N GLU A 173 6.47 -7.04 3.00
CA GLU A 173 6.44 -8.48 3.31
C GLU A 173 5.59 -8.77 4.55
N VAL A 174 5.76 -8.00 5.63
CA VAL A 174 5.11 -8.25 6.92
C VAL A 174 3.67 -7.72 6.95
N ASN A 175 3.44 -6.53 6.41
CA ASN A 175 2.18 -5.81 6.59
C ASN A 175 1.25 -5.89 5.38
N GLN A 176 1.76 -6.27 4.19
CA GLN A 176 1.01 -6.32 2.93
C GLN A 176 0.07 -5.12 2.73
N PRO A 177 0.62 -3.89 2.63
CA PRO A 177 -0.18 -2.68 2.53
C PRO A 177 -1.01 -2.67 1.24
N ASP A 178 -2.20 -2.07 1.34
CA ASP A 178 -3.08 -1.82 0.19
C ASP A 178 -2.52 -0.68 -0.68
N ILE A 179 -2.02 0.37 -0.02
CA ILE A 179 -1.43 1.54 -0.65
C ILE A 179 -0.05 1.85 -0.07
N VAL A 180 0.88 2.19 -0.95
CA VAL A 180 2.18 2.76 -0.60
C VAL A 180 2.24 4.20 -1.08
N LEU A 181 2.45 5.15 -0.17
CA LEU A 181 2.80 6.53 -0.49
C LEU A 181 4.32 6.62 -0.56
N MET A 182 4.85 6.78 -1.77
CA MET A 182 6.28 6.63 -2.05
C MET A 182 6.91 7.96 -2.42
N ASP A 183 7.87 8.43 -1.62
CA ASP A 183 8.76 9.51 -2.07
C ASP A 183 9.67 9.04 -3.20
N VAL A 184 9.89 9.91 -4.17
CA VAL A 184 10.64 9.58 -5.38
C VAL A 184 12.16 9.77 -5.17
N GLN A 185 12.59 10.66 -4.28
CA GLN A 185 14.00 11.01 -4.02
C GLN A 185 14.46 10.54 -2.64
N MET A 186 14.77 9.25 -2.54
CA MET A 186 15.42 8.71 -1.36
C MET A 186 16.87 8.28 -1.67
N PRO A 187 17.78 8.34 -0.69
CA PRO A 187 19.15 7.84 -0.81
C PRO A 187 19.17 6.33 -1.12
N GLU A 188 20.23 5.90 -1.80
CA GLU A 188 20.49 4.49 -2.18
C GLU A 188 19.42 3.92 -3.13
N MET A 189 18.27 3.52 -2.59
CA MET A 189 17.17 2.91 -3.31
C MET A 189 16.06 3.95 -3.49
N ASN A 190 16.07 4.61 -4.65
CA ASN A 190 15.09 5.65 -4.95
C ASN A 190 13.66 5.08 -5.05
N GLY A 191 12.65 5.96 -5.03
CA GLY A 191 11.25 5.54 -5.01
C GLY A 191 10.79 4.79 -6.26
N ILE A 192 11.41 5.04 -7.42
CA ILE A 192 11.06 4.38 -8.69
C ILE A 192 11.53 2.92 -8.66
N ILE A 193 12.79 2.68 -8.28
CA ILE A 193 13.34 1.33 -8.12
C ILE A 193 12.59 0.57 -7.02
N THR A 194 12.25 1.25 -5.92
CA THR A 194 11.44 0.67 -4.84
C THR A 194 10.06 0.27 -5.33
N THR A 195 9.42 1.12 -6.14
CA THR A 195 8.12 0.82 -6.75
C THR A 195 8.21 -0.42 -7.64
N GLU A 196 9.20 -0.50 -8.54
CA GLU A 196 9.39 -1.64 -9.42
C GLU A 196 9.52 -2.97 -8.64
N GLU A 197 10.31 -2.97 -7.57
CA GLU A 197 10.46 -4.12 -6.68
C GLU A 197 9.14 -4.50 -5.97
N ILE A 198 8.40 -3.51 -5.48
CA ILE A 198 7.10 -3.72 -4.83
C ILE A 198 6.11 -4.34 -5.83
N LYS A 199 5.98 -3.77 -7.04
CA LYS A 199 5.04 -4.28 -8.06
C LYS A 199 5.42 -5.69 -8.51
N ARG A 200 6.71 -6.03 -8.53
CA ARG A 200 7.16 -7.39 -8.88
C ARG A 200 6.82 -8.43 -7.82
N LYS A 201 6.96 -8.11 -6.53
CA LYS A 201 6.74 -9.06 -5.42
C LYS A 201 5.30 -9.08 -4.92
N TRP A 202 4.64 -7.93 -4.90
CA TRP A 202 3.27 -7.73 -4.41
C TRP A 202 2.46 -6.93 -5.45
N PRO A 203 2.05 -7.55 -6.57
CA PRO A 203 1.40 -6.86 -7.68
C PRO A 203 0.06 -6.19 -7.32
N ASN A 204 -0.58 -6.64 -6.22
CA ASN A 204 -1.83 -6.08 -5.74
C ASN A 204 -1.65 -4.79 -4.93
N THR A 205 -0.45 -4.54 -4.38
CA THR A 205 -0.14 -3.30 -3.66
C THR A 205 -0.12 -2.14 -4.64
N LYS A 206 -0.90 -1.10 -4.33
CA LYS A 206 -1.01 0.11 -5.13
C LYS A 206 0.04 1.11 -4.68
N VAL A 207 0.60 1.87 -5.63
CA VAL A 207 1.65 2.85 -5.33
C VAL A 207 1.23 4.23 -5.81
N ILE A 208 1.27 5.20 -4.89
CA ILE A 208 1.08 6.62 -5.17
C ILE A 208 2.42 7.31 -4.93
N MET A 209 2.99 7.90 -5.97
CA MET A 209 4.19 8.71 -5.84
C MET A 209 3.84 10.05 -5.19
N VAL A 210 4.59 10.44 -4.16
CA VAL A 210 4.40 11.70 -3.42
C VAL A 210 5.71 12.48 -3.46
N THR A 211 5.76 13.61 -4.17
CA THR A 211 7.04 14.32 -4.36
C THR A 211 6.91 15.84 -4.38
N THR A 212 8.00 16.54 -4.09
CA THR A 212 8.09 18.00 -4.25
C THR A 212 8.28 18.45 -5.71
N PHE A 213 8.67 17.55 -6.63
CA PHE A 213 9.10 17.92 -7.98
C PHE A 213 8.14 17.50 -9.10
N GLU A 214 7.93 18.39 -10.06
CA GLU A 214 7.06 18.21 -11.23
C GLU A 214 7.80 17.80 -12.52
N GLU A 215 8.92 17.08 -12.42
CA GLU A 215 9.69 16.71 -13.62
C GLU A 215 8.99 15.63 -14.46
N SER A 216 8.72 15.94 -15.74
CA SER A 216 7.94 15.08 -16.65
C SER A 216 8.59 13.73 -16.95
N SER A 217 9.93 13.67 -16.96
CA SER A 217 10.69 12.42 -17.14
C SER A 217 10.42 11.42 -16.01
N ARG A 218 10.38 11.90 -14.76
CA ARG A 218 10.18 11.07 -13.56
C ARG A 218 8.75 10.57 -13.43
N VAL A 219 7.78 11.39 -13.82
CA VAL A 219 6.37 10.97 -13.92
C VAL A 219 6.23 9.80 -14.89
N THR A 220 6.85 9.92 -16.08
CA THR A 220 6.77 8.89 -17.11
C THR A 220 7.41 7.58 -16.64
N GLU A 221 8.54 7.66 -15.94
CA GLU A 221 9.23 6.50 -15.37
C GLU A 221 8.41 5.83 -14.26
N ALA A 222 7.83 6.60 -13.34
CA ALA A 222 6.95 6.10 -12.29
C ALA A 222 5.73 5.33 -12.83
N ILE A 223 5.09 5.86 -13.88
CA ILE A 223 3.95 5.18 -14.53
C ILE A 223 4.41 3.87 -15.19
N LYS A 224 5.58 3.88 -15.85
CA LYS A 224 6.14 2.67 -16.50
C LYS A 224 6.40 1.54 -15.52
N VAL A 225 6.86 1.85 -14.31
CA VAL A 225 7.10 0.84 -13.26
C VAL A 225 5.82 0.45 -12.51
N GLY A 226 4.66 1.00 -12.88
CA GLY A 226 3.35 0.56 -12.40
C GLY A 226 2.76 1.35 -11.23
N ALA A 227 3.18 2.60 -11.02
CA ALA A 227 2.51 3.49 -10.07
C ALA A 227 1.10 3.87 -10.56
N GLU A 228 0.11 3.78 -9.66
CA GLU A 228 -1.29 4.13 -9.93
C GLU A 228 -1.64 5.59 -9.60
N GLY A 229 -0.78 6.27 -8.85
CA GLY A 229 -0.98 7.66 -8.46
C GLY A 229 0.28 8.51 -8.52
N TYR A 230 0.11 9.82 -8.76
CA TYR A 230 1.17 10.82 -8.63
C TYR A 230 0.60 12.12 -8.04
N VAL A 231 1.08 12.47 -6.85
CA VAL A 231 0.62 13.61 -6.04
C VAL A 231 1.82 14.46 -5.63
N LEU A 232 1.62 15.78 -5.55
CA LEU A 232 2.65 16.69 -5.07
C LEU A 232 2.61 16.80 -3.54
N LYS A 233 3.77 16.88 -2.89
CA LYS A 233 3.89 17.14 -1.43
C LYS A 233 3.27 18.49 -1.03
N SER A 234 3.20 19.44 -1.96
CA SER A 234 2.53 20.74 -1.78
C SER A 234 1.01 20.69 -2.00
N ALA A 235 0.46 19.56 -2.44
CA ALA A 235 -0.97 19.42 -2.66
C ALA A 235 -1.73 19.55 -1.33
N PRO A 236 -2.96 20.11 -1.34
CA PRO A 236 -3.78 20.17 -0.14
C PRO A 236 -4.02 18.78 0.46
N PRO A 237 -4.07 18.62 1.80
CA PRO A 237 -4.35 17.34 2.48
C PRO A 237 -5.53 16.56 1.91
N LYS A 238 -6.62 17.27 1.58
CA LYS A 238 -7.84 16.68 1.01
C LYS A 238 -7.61 16.01 -0.34
N GLU A 239 -6.66 16.51 -1.14
CA GLU A 239 -6.30 15.94 -2.44
C GLU A 239 -5.58 14.60 -2.26
N LEU A 240 -4.63 14.51 -1.31
CA LEU A 240 -3.96 13.25 -0.98
C LEU A 240 -4.95 12.19 -0.49
N VAL A 241 -5.86 12.56 0.40
CA VAL A 241 -6.92 11.66 0.91
C VAL A 241 -7.84 11.19 -0.22
N ALA A 242 -8.22 12.08 -1.14
CA ALA A 242 -9.00 11.71 -2.32
C ALA A 242 -8.22 10.77 -3.26
N ALA A 243 -6.91 10.98 -3.42
CA ALA A 243 -6.03 10.13 -4.22
C ALA A 243 -5.98 8.71 -3.67
N ILE A 244 -5.79 8.57 -2.35
CA ILE A 244 -5.75 7.29 -1.65
C ILE A 244 -7.05 6.52 -1.89
N ARG A 245 -8.21 7.14 -1.65
CA ARG A 245 -9.53 6.50 -1.85
C ARG A 245 -9.77 6.10 -3.32
N LEU A 246 -9.40 6.96 -4.27
CA LEU A 246 -9.56 6.68 -5.70
C LEU A 246 -8.69 5.49 -6.14
N VAL A 247 -7.43 5.47 -5.74
CA VAL A 247 -6.49 4.40 -6.12
C VAL A 247 -6.86 3.08 -5.44
N HIS A 248 -7.30 3.12 -4.18
CA HIS A 248 -7.78 1.94 -3.47
C HIS A 248 -8.99 1.30 -4.15
N SER A 249 -9.92 2.11 -4.67
CA SER A 249 -11.08 1.63 -5.44
C SER A 249 -10.74 1.17 -6.87
N GLY A 250 -9.47 1.14 -7.26
CA GLY A 250 -9.00 0.67 -8.56
C GLY A 250 -8.89 1.75 -9.63
N GLY A 251 -9.11 3.01 -9.27
CA GLY A 251 -8.83 4.15 -10.15
C GLY A 251 -7.35 4.51 -10.22
N THR A 252 -7.04 5.53 -11.01
CA THR A 252 -5.70 6.14 -11.09
C THR A 252 -5.82 7.64 -10.87
N MET A 253 -4.85 8.26 -10.19
CA MET A 253 -4.84 9.70 -9.97
C MET A 253 -3.57 10.35 -10.50
N LEU A 254 -3.73 11.36 -11.36
CA LEU A 254 -2.65 12.25 -11.76
C LEU A 254 -3.07 13.67 -11.43
N SER A 255 -2.27 14.41 -10.66
CA SER A 255 -2.57 15.81 -10.39
C SER A 255 -2.57 16.64 -11.69
N GLN A 256 -3.33 17.74 -11.72
CA GLN A 256 -3.52 18.54 -12.94
C GLN A 256 -2.18 19.03 -13.54
N GLY A 257 -1.24 19.44 -12.70
CA GLY A 257 0.10 19.87 -13.12
C GLY A 257 0.89 18.74 -13.79
N VAL A 258 0.76 17.54 -13.26
CA VAL A 258 1.43 16.33 -13.77
C VAL A 258 0.79 15.88 -15.08
N ALA A 259 -0.55 15.85 -15.17
CA ALA A 259 -1.27 15.50 -16.39
C ALA A 259 -0.92 16.44 -17.54
N ASN A 260 -0.92 17.76 -17.31
CA ASN A 260 -0.54 18.75 -18.33
C ASN A 260 0.87 18.52 -18.88
N ARG A 261 1.83 18.20 -18.01
CA ARG A 261 3.21 17.90 -18.43
C ARG A 261 3.33 16.56 -19.14
N LEU A 262 2.54 15.57 -18.74
CA LEU A 262 2.46 14.30 -19.47
C LEU A 262 1.96 14.54 -20.89
N PHE A 263 0.90 15.35 -21.05
CA PHE A 263 0.42 15.75 -22.37
C PHE A 263 1.46 16.53 -23.17
N GLN A 264 2.23 17.44 -22.54
CA GLN A 264 3.33 18.15 -23.22
C GLN A 264 4.49 17.22 -23.61
N ALA A 265 4.86 16.28 -22.74
CA ALA A 265 5.88 15.26 -22.99
C ALA A 265 5.42 14.32 -24.12
N TYR A 266 4.17 13.87 -24.12
CA TYR A 266 3.60 13.09 -25.22
C TYR A 266 3.51 13.87 -26.53
N SER A 267 3.21 15.17 -26.47
CA SER A 267 3.22 16.05 -27.64
C SER A 267 4.64 16.32 -28.18
N SER A 268 5.68 16.01 -27.39
CA SER A 268 7.09 16.12 -27.78
C SER A 268 7.79 14.78 -28.02
N ILE A 269 7.07 13.64 -27.89
CA ILE A 269 7.48 12.37 -28.50
C ILE A 269 7.28 12.57 -30.01
N PRO A 270 8.33 12.56 -30.85
CA PRO A 270 8.12 12.53 -32.28
C PRO A 270 7.31 11.28 -32.57
N LYS A 271 6.11 11.44 -33.16
CA LYS A 271 5.30 10.31 -33.63
C LYS A 271 6.28 9.37 -34.34
N LYS A 272 6.31 8.08 -33.96
CA LYS A 272 7.00 7.08 -34.78
C LYS A 272 6.30 7.10 -36.13
N HIS A 273 6.83 7.87 -37.06
CA HIS A 273 6.23 8.02 -38.37
C HIS A 273 6.26 6.64 -39.04
N PRO A 274 5.20 6.25 -39.76
CA PRO A 274 5.10 4.91 -40.36
C PRO A 274 6.21 4.59 -41.37
N TYR A 275 7.02 5.59 -41.74
CA TYR A 275 8.05 5.54 -42.77
C TYR A 275 9.48 5.37 -42.22
N GLU A 276 9.65 5.17 -40.91
CA GLU A 276 10.95 4.88 -40.26
C GLU A 276 12.10 5.81 -40.71
N LEU A 277 11.81 7.11 -40.87
CA LEU A 277 12.83 8.11 -41.16
C LEU A 277 13.75 8.28 -39.95
N THR A 278 15.06 8.23 -40.19
CA THR A 278 16.06 8.56 -39.18
C THR A 278 16.03 10.05 -38.86
N ARG A 279 16.54 10.43 -37.68
CA ARG A 279 16.68 11.84 -37.28
C ARG A 279 17.36 12.69 -38.37
N ARG A 280 18.37 12.13 -39.03
CA ARG A 280 19.13 12.82 -40.06
C ARG A 280 18.34 13.03 -41.36
N GLU A 281 17.50 12.06 -41.71
CA GLU A 281 16.58 12.17 -42.85
C GLU A 281 15.52 13.24 -42.60
N ILE A 282 15.01 13.35 -41.36
CA ILE A 282 14.06 14.41 -40.96
C ILE A 282 14.69 15.80 -41.06
N GLU A 283 15.94 15.97 -40.60
CA GLU A 283 16.67 17.24 -40.73
C GLU A 283 16.86 17.66 -42.20
N VAL A 284 17.18 16.70 -43.08
CA VAL A 284 17.29 16.94 -44.53
C VAL A 284 15.93 17.29 -45.14
N LEU A 285 14.86 16.59 -44.75
CA LEU A 285 13.49 16.84 -45.21
C LEU A 285 12.98 18.23 -44.77
N GLY A 286 13.32 18.67 -43.56
CA GLY A 286 13.01 20.03 -43.08
C GLY A 286 13.72 21.12 -43.88
N ALA A 287 14.99 20.89 -44.23
CA ALA A 287 15.74 21.79 -45.09
C ALA A 287 15.18 21.83 -46.54
N LEU A 288 14.59 20.72 -47.02
CA LEU A 288 13.83 20.71 -48.27
C LEU A 288 12.51 21.48 -48.16
N LYS A 289 11.82 21.44 -47.03
CA LYS A 289 10.63 22.27 -46.79
C LYS A 289 10.96 23.76 -46.83
N GLU A 290 12.09 24.18 -46.26
CA GLU A 290 12.57 25.56 -46.25
C GLU A 290 13.01 26.12 -47.62
N GLY A 291 12.92 25.34 -48.71
CA GLY A 291 13.32 25.82 -50.04
C GLY A 291 14.83 25.74 -50.33
N LEU A 292 15.65 25.20 -49.42
CA LEU A 292 17.11 25.13 -49.60
C LEU A 292 17.51 24.16 -50.74
N ARG A 293 18.56 24.53 -51.48
CA ARG A 293 19.22 23.70 -52.50
C ARG A 293 20.21 22.73 -51.85
N TYR A 294 20.55 21.63 -52.52
CA TYR A 294 21.39 20.58 -51.92
C TYR A 294 22.75 21.08 -51.40
N LYS A 295 23.36 22.04 -52.08
CA LYS A 295 24.60 22.70 -51.64
C LYS A 295 24.43 23.49 -50.33
N GLU A 296 23.28 24.10 -50.13
CA GLU A 296 22.95 24.86 -48.93
C GLU A 296 22.63 23.92 -47.76
N ILE A 297 21.93 22.81 -48.02
CA ILE A 297 21.66 21.75 -47.05
C ILE A 297 22.97 21.09 -46.61
N ALA A 298 23.86 20.78 -47.55
CA ALA A 298 25.19 20.23 -47.30
C ALA A 298 25.99 21.14 -46.35
N LYS A 299 25.99 22.45 -46.60
CA LYS A 299 26.63 23.43 -45.72
C LYS A 299 25.95 23.54 -44.35
N LYS A 300 24.61 23.64 -44.31
CA LYS A 300 23.82 23.79 -43.07
C LYS A 300 23.99 22.60 -42.13
N LEU A 301 24.08 21.39 -42.69
CA LEU A 301 24.15 20.15 -41.92
C LEU A 301 25.58 19.59 -41.81
N PHE A 302 26.62 20.24 -42.36
CA PHE A 302 27.99 19.71 -42.39
C PHE A 302 28.10 18.33 -43.10
N LEU A 303 27.50 18.22 -44.28
CA LEU A 303 27.51 17.01 -45.14
C LEU A 303 28.11 17.32 -46.51
N SER A 304 28.46 16.28 -47.28
CA SER A 304 28.77 16.44 -48.71
C SER A 304 27.48 16.52 -49.53
N GLU A 305 27.50 17.19 -50.69
CA GLU A 305 26.34 17.22 -51.61
C GLU A 305 25.93 15.82 -52.10
N GLY A 306 26.90 14.89 -52.21
CA GLY A 306 26.63 13.48 -52.52
C GLY A 306 25.87 12.78 -51.38
N THR A 307 26.25 13.04 -50.14
CA THR A 307 25.57 12.52 -48.95
C THR A 307 24.15 13.07 -48.84
N VAL A 308 23.93 14.36 -49.14
CA VAL A 308 22.58 14.94 -49.18
C VAL A 308 21.73 14.26 -50.25
N ARG A 309 22.26 14.03 -51.46
CA ARG A 309 21.53 13.30 -52.52
C ARG A 309 21.13 11.89 -52.09
N ASN A 310 22.00 11.19 -51.36
CA ASN A 310 21.69 9.85 -50.84
C ASN A 310 20.56 9.90 -49.81
N TYR A 311 20.59 10.87 -48.88
CA TYR A 311 19.50 11.06 -47.93
C TYR A 311 18.18 11.40 -48.63
N VAL A 312 18.20 12.30 -49.62
CA VAL A 312 16.98 12.65 -50.37
C VAL A 312 16.41 11.45 -51.12
N SER A 313 17.27 10.62 -51.72
CA SER A 313 16.85 9.39 -52.40
C SER A 313 16.23 8.39 -51.42
N SER A 314 16.85 8.21 -50.25
CA SER A 314 16.32 7.35 -49.17
C SER A 314 14.98 7.85 -48.64
N ILE A 315 14.85 9.16 -48.43
CA ILE A 315 13.60 9.81 -48.00
C ILE A 315 12.49 9.59 -49.01
N TYR A 316 12.75 9.80 -50.30
CA TYR A 316 11.74 9.61 -51.36
C TYR A 316 11.28 8.16 -51.45
N MET A 317 12.23 7.22 -51.34
CA MET A 317 11.91 5.79 -51.30
C MET A 317 11.05 5.44 -50.09
N LYS A 318 11.43 5.88 -48.89
CA LYS A 318 10.71 5.60 -47.64
C LYS A 318 9.34 6.26 -47.59
N LEU A 319 9.20 7.46 -48.16
CA LEU A 319 7.92 8.17 -48.26
C LEU A 319 7.10 7.73 -49.47
N GLU A 320 7.61 6.86 -50.35
CA GLU A 320 6.95 6.43 -51.60
C GLU A 320 6.51 7.60 -52.50
N VAL A 321 7.41 8.57 -52.69
CA VAL A 321 7.17 9.77 -53.49
C VAL A 321 8.26 9.96 -54.54
N SER A 322 7.96 10.72 -55.59
CA SER A 322 8.85 10.87 -56.75
C SER A 322 9.61 12.20 -56.77
N GLY A 323 9.30 13.13 -55.86
CA GLY A 323 9.90 14.45 -55.91
C GLY A 323 9.70 15.30 -54.65
N ARG A 324 10.43 16.42 -54.63
CA ARG A 324 10.49 17.35 -53.48
C ARG A 324 9.12 17.82 -53.02
N ASN A 325 8.26 18.24 -53.93
CA ASN A 325 6.96 18.81 -53.59
C ASN A 325 6.05 17.76 -52.95
N GLU A 326 6.05 16.53 -53.47
CA GLU A 326 5.32 15.41 -52.89
C GLU A 326 5.86 15.03 -51.51
N ALA A 327 7.20 14.98 -51.35
CA ALA A 327 7.84 14.70 -50.08
C ALA A 327 7.50 15.74 -49.00
N VAL A 328 7.53 17.03 -49.35
CA VAL A 328 7.19 18.12 -48.42
C VAL A 328 5.71 18.10 -48.07
N LYS A 329 4.82 17.93 -49.05
CA LYS A 329 3.38 17.84 -48.82
C LYS A 329 3.03 16.66 -47.91
N LYS A 330 3.57 15.47 -48.21
CA LYS A 330 3.37 14.27 -47.38
C LYS A 330 3.94 14.45 -45.97
N ALA A 331 5.05 15.18 -45.84
CA ALA A 331 5.63 15.52 -44.55
C ALA A 331 4.76 16.46 -43.70
N GLU A 332 4.01 17.37 -44.35
CA GLU A 332 3.04 18.25 -43.69
C GLU A 332 1.76 17.52 -43.29
N GLU A 333 1.22 16.66 -44.17
CA GLU A 333 0.03 15.84 -43.90
C GLU A 333 0.23 14.91 -42.70
N GLU A 334 1.44 14.35 -42.56
CA GLU A 334 1.81 13.40 -41.50
C GLU A 334 2.43 14.07 -40.26
N ALA A 335 2.50 15.41 -40.24
CA ALA A 335 3.04 16.22 -39.15
C ALA A 335 4.47 15.82 -38.70
N PHE A 336 5.41 15.72 -39.65
CA PHE A 336 6.83 15.45 -39.37
C PHE A 336 7.61 16.61 -38.73
N PHE A 337 6.99 17.79 -38.63
CA PHE A 337 7.62 19.06 -38.24
C PHE A 337 6.85 19.79 -37.15
#